data_AF-A0A832MVK9-F1
#
_entry.id   AF-A0A832MVK9-F1
#
_cell.length_a   1.000
_cell.length_b   1.000
_cell.length_c   1.000
_cell.angle_alpha   90.00
_cell.angle_beta   90.00
_cell.angle_gamma   90.00
#
_symmetry.space_group_name_H-M   'P 1'
#
loop_
_entity.id
_entity.type
_entity.pdbx_description
1 polymer ?
#
loop_
_entity_poly.entity_id
_entity_poly.type
_entity_poly.pdbx_seq_one_letter_code
_entity_poly.pdbx_strand_id
1 'polypeptide(L)'
;MEKLDTFFIQEMPSIPINLIVNLVNFLSELDEWDFVDKLAKSIYMHTNANGVRVMTPNFVKILGTKTGTLYNFSFEHVRMNVYFSVFNNEELALLNAVSHIAETHYKNILKYQEMSEMALYDSLTGAYSRTVGLKLLESAVESVKRTGRGAFIIFIDIDNLKKINDEYGHLKGDEMLRLFAQACIKSMRKTDMLIRYGGDEIILFVDSENPEILLERIKNLSAISFSYGIVPIESEQSLFEILKLADERMYKAKKKEKNIRSVASNTLMLI
;
A
#
# COMPACT_ATOMS: atom_id res chain seq x y z
N MET A 1 -65.15 -4.45 7.25
CA MET A 1 -64.02 -4.38 8.20
C MET A 1 -63.58 -5.81 8.46
N GLU A 2 -62.87 -6.39 7.50
CA GLU A 2 -62.50 -7.81 7.48
C GLU A 2 -61.01 -7.96 7.82
N LYS A 3 -60.78 -8.86 8.77
CA LYS A 3 -59.53 -9.45 9.31
C LYS A 3 -58.25 -9.13 8.53
N LEU A 4 -57.42 -8.28 9.13
CA LEU A 4 -55.98 -8.23 8.91
C LEU A 4 -55.26 -9.13 9.93
N ASP A 5 -54.33 -9.89 9.40
CA ASP A 5 -53.09 -10.36 10.02
C ASP A 5 -53.17 -11.41 11.12
N THR A 6 -53.11 -12.66 10.67
CA THR A 6 -52.39 -13.71 11.40
C THR A 6 -51.43 -14.38 10.41
N PHE A 7 -50.43 -13.62 9.96
CA PHE A 7 -49.23 -14.21 9.37
C PHE A 7 -48.49 -14.91 10.50
N PHE A 8 -48.42 -16.23 10.43
CA PHE A 8 -47.56 -17.07 11.25
C PHE A 8 -46.13 -16.52 11.16
N ILE A 9 -45.66 -15.87 12.22
CA ILE A 9 -44.23 -15.76 12.48
C ILE A 9 -43.80 -17.17 12.84
N GLN A 10 -43.29 -17.92 11.86
CA GLN A 10 -42.56 -19.14 12.12
C GLN A 10 -41.38 -18.72 13.01
N GLU A 11 -41.37 -19.15 14.28
CA GLU A 11 -40.24 -18.89 15.18
C GLU A 11 -38.97 -19.34 14.46
N MET A 12 -38.06 -18.38 14.19
CA MET A 12 -36.75 -18.74 13.70
C MET A 12 -36.08 -19.59 14.78
N PRO A 13 -35.62 -20.81 14.45
CA PRO A 13 -34.97 -21.66 15.42
C PRO A 13 -33.78 -20.93 16.04
N SER A 14 -33.62 -21.08 17.36
CA SER A 14 -32.59 -20.39 18.12
C SER A 14 -31.22 -20.99 17.85
N ILE A 15 -30.54 -20.45 16.83
CA ILE A 15 -29.14 -20.81 16.55
C ILE A 15 -28.30 -20.45 17.79
N PRO A 16 -27.53 -21.39 18.36
CA PRO A 16 -26.70 -21.10 19.52
C PRO A 16 -25.72 -19.98 19.21
N ILE A 17 -25.69 -18.93 20.04
CA ILE A 17 -24.80 -17.76 19.84
C ILE A 17 -23.34 -18.20 19.69
N ASN A 18 -22.91 -19.21 20.45
CA ASN A 18 -21.55 -19.77 20.36
C ASN A 18 -21.23 -20.33 18.96
N LEU A 19 -22.21 -20.92 18.28
CA LEU A 19 -22.04 -21.44 16.93
C LEU A 19 -21.82 -20.30 15.93
N ILE A 20 -22.58 -19.20 16.06
CA ILE A 20 -22.41 -18.00 15.23
C ILE A 20 -21.02 -17.41 15.43
N VAL A 21 -20.63 -17.17 16.69
CA VAL A 21 -19.31 -16.59 17.04
C VAL A 21 -18.17 -17.44 16.47
N ASN A 22 -18.26 -18.75 16.62
CA ASN A 22 -17.23 -19.66 16.10
C ASN A 22 -17.17 -19.67 14.56
N LEU A 23 -18.32 -19.54 13.89
CA LEU A 23 -18.38 -19.50 12.43
C LEU A 23 -17.88 -18.20 11.82
N VAL A 24 -17.92 -17.09 12.55
CA VAL A 24 -17.48 -15.77 12.06
C VAL A 24 -16.10 -15.34 12.57
N ASN A 25 -15.33 -16.25 13.17
CA ASN A 25 -13.99 -15.94 13.68
C ASN A 25 -12.97 -15.51 12.59
N PHE A 26 -13.28 -15.73 11.31
CA PHE A 26 -12.47 -15.29 10.18
C PHE A 26 -12.51 -13.77 9.97
N LEU A 27 -13.46 -13.07 10.60
CA LEU A 27 -13.64 -11.62 10.44
C LEU A 27 -12.44 -10.80 10.96
N SER A 28 -11.54 -11.39 11.74
CA SER A 28 -10.29 -10.75 12.14
C SER A 28 -9.18 -10.80 11.08
N GLU A 29 -9.34 -11.61 10.03
CA GLU A 29 -8.27 -11.83 9.06
C GLU A 29 -8.30 -10.80 7.94
N LEU A 30 -7.14 -10.20 7.67
CA LEU A 30 -6.92 -9.31 6.53
C LEU A 30 -6.10 -9.97 5.42
N ASP A 31 -5.47 -11.11 5.71
CA ASP A 31 -4.83 -11.94 4.71
C ASP A 31 -5.85 -12.90 4.09
N GLU A 32 -5.80 -13.03 2.76
CA GLU A 32 -6.77 -13.82 2.01
C GLU A 32 -6.68 -15.31 2.32
N TRP A 33 -5.47 -15.85 2.49
CA TRP A 33 -5.28 -17.26 2.79
C TRP A 33 -5.77 -17.59 4.20
N ASP A 34 -5.40 -16.77 5.19
CA ASP A 34 -5.84 -16.97 6.57
C ASP A 34 -7.37 -16.86 6.70
N PHE A 35 -7.99 -15.94 5.97
CA PHE A 35 -9.46 -15.85 5.85
C PHE A 35 -10.05 -17.17 5.32
N VAL A 36 -9.57 -17.66 4.18
CA VAL A 36 -10.09 -18.89 3.54
C VAL A 36 -9.87 -20.11 4.44
N ASP A 37 -8.71 -20.22 5.08
CA ASP A 37 -8.38 -21.32 5.99
C ASP A 37 -9.26 -21.31 7.24
N LYS A 38 -9.42 -20.16 7.90
CA LYS A 38 -10.27 -20.03 9.09
C LYS A 38 -11.74 -20.26 8.77
N LEU A 39 -12.26 -19.68 7.70
CA LEU A 39 -13.66 -19.91 7.28
C LEU A 39 -13.92 -21.41 7.03
N ALA A 40 -13.04 -22.08 6.27
CA ALA A 40 -13.18 -23.50 6.01
C ALA A 40 -13.13 -24.35 7.30
N LYS A 41 -12.16 -24.08 8.17
CA LYS A 41 -12.02 -24.77 9.47
C LYS A 41 -13.23 -24.53 10.36
N SER A 42 -13.74 -23.31 10.42
CA SER A 42 -14.88 -22.97 11.27
C SER A 42 -16.13 -23.72 10.84
N ILE A 43 -16.42 -23.77 9.53
CA ILE A 43 -17.54 -24.58 9.02
C ILE A 43 -17.32 -26.06 9.34
N TYR A 44 -16.12 -26.60 9.07
CA TYR A 44 -15.87 -28.02 9.25
C TYR A 44 -15.92 -28.46 10.73
N MET A 45 -15.43 -27.63 11.65
CA MET A 45 -15.33 -27.97 13.08
C MET A 45 -16.62 -27.74 13.86
N HIS A 46 -17.50 -26.86 13.38
CA HIS A 46 -18.69 -26.46 14.12
C HIS A 46 -20.00 -26.82 13.41
N THR A 47 -19.95 -27.52 12.29
CA THR A 47 -21.12 -28.11 11.64
C THR A 47 -20.93 -29.61 11.46
N ASN A 48 -22.00 -30.33 11.10
CA ASN A 48 -21.94 -31.78 10.81
C ASN A 48 -21.45 -32.09 9.38
N ALA A 49 -20.64 -31.20 8.79
CA ALA A 49 -20.18 -31.35 7.42
C ALA A 49 -19.18 -32.50 7.31
N ASN A 50 -19.42 -33.40 6.37
CA ASN A 50 -18.46 -34.43 5.98
C ASN A 50 -17.25 -33.84 5.26
N GLY A 51 -17.46 -32.73 4.56
CA GLY A 51 -16.40 -32.01 3.86
C GLY A 51 -16.80 -30.60 3.48
N VAL A 52 -15.80 -29.73 3.40
CA VAL A 52 -15.93 -28.30 3.12
C VAL A 52 -14.90 -27.91 2.08
N ARG A 53 -15.31 -27.13 1.10
CA ARG A 53 -14.40 -26.46 0.18
C ARG A 53 -14.76 -24.99 0.10
N VAL A 54 -13.83 -24.13 0.48
CA VAL A 54 -13.93 -22.66 0.36
C VAL A 54 -12.98 -22.21 -0.73
N MET A 55 -13.45 -21.32 -1.60
CA MET A 55 -12.72 -20.82 -2.75
C MET A 55 -12.87 -19.31 -2.85
N THR A 56 -11.76 -18.66 -3.19
CA THR A 56 -11.67 -17.27 -3.65
C THR A 56 -10.95 -17.28 -5.02
N PRO A 57 -10.79 -16.14 -5.70
CA PRO A 57 -10.00 -16.06 -6.94
C PRO A 57 -8.59 -16.64 -6.82
N ASN A 58 -7.92 -16.44 -5.68
CA ASN A 58 -6.51 -16.82 -5.51
C ASN A 58 -6.30 -18.12 -4.73
N PHE A 59 -7.23 -18.47 -3.83
CA PHE A 59 -7.02 -19.59 -2.90
C PHE A 59 -8.19 -20.56 -2.85
N VAL A 60 -7.84 -21.82 -2.56
CA VAL A 60 -8.80 -22.88 -2.33
C VAL A 60 -8.38 -23.68 -1.11
N LYS A 61 -9.28 -23.83 -0.14
CA LYS A 61 -9.12 -24.74 0.99
C LYS A 61 -10.14 -25.86 0.92
N ILE A 62 -9.70 -27.09 1.13
CA ILE A 62 -10.54 -28.29 1.17
C ILE A 62 -10.28 -29.02 2.48
N LEU A 63 -11.34 -29.43 3.17
CA LEU A 63 -11.34 -30.23 4.39
C LEU A 63 -12.35 -31.38 4.27
N GLY A 64 -12.06 -32.51 4.91
CA GLY A 64 -12.95 -33.67 4.94
C GLY A 64 -13.10 -34.40 3.60
N THR A 65 -14.25 -35.02 3.39
CA THR A 65 -14.56 -35.91 2.25
C THR A 65 -15.77 -35.42 1.45
N LYS A 66 -15.84 -35.78 0.17
CA LYS A 66 -16.95 -35.41 -0.74
C LYS A 66 -18.09 -36.43 -0.69
N THR A 67 -18.52 -36.80 0.51
CA THR A 67 -19.60 -37.79 0.70
C THR A 67 -20.88 -37.13 1.20
N GLY A 68 -22.03 -37.61 0.71
CA GLY A 68 -23.34 -37.04 1.03
C GLY A 68 -23.80 -36.00 0.00
N THR A 69 -24.81 -35.22 0.36
CA THR A 69 -25.42 -34.20 -0.49
C THR A 69 -24.55 -32.94 -0.52
N LEU A 70 -24.32 -32.41 -1.72
CA LEU A 70 -23.57 -31.18 -1.94
C LEU A 70 -24.49 -29.94 -1.89
N TYR A 71 -24.11 -28.97 -1.07
CA TYR A 71 -24.70 -27.64 -1.02
C TYR A 71 -23.71 -26.60 -1.52
N ASN A 72 -24.19 -25.72 -2.41
CA ASN A 72 -23.39 -24.69 -3.06
C ASN A 72 -23.84 -23.30 -2.59
N PHE A 73 -22.89 -22.53 -2.08
CA PHE A 73 -23.07 -21.13 -1.73
C PHE A 73 -22.08 -20.34 -2.56
N SER A 74 -22.55 -19.52 -3.49
CA SER A 74 -21.69 -18.83 -4.44
C SER A 74 -22.08 -17.37 -4.52
N PHE A 75 -21.09 -16.51 -4.26
CA PHE A 75 -21.15 -15.09 -4.52
C PHE A 75 -20.12 -14.72 -5.60
N GLU A 76 -19.90 -13.43 -5.77
CA GLU A 76 -18.98 -12.86 -6.75
C GLU A 76 -17.54 -13.35 -6.52
N HIS A 77 -17.06 -13.29 -5.27
CA HIS A 77 -15.68 -13.65 -4.94
C HIS A 77 -15.58 -14.95 -4.17
N VAL A 78 -16.46 -15.16 -3.19
CA VAL A 78 -16.41 -16.31 -2.29
C VAL A 78 -17.36 -17.40 -2.76
N ARG A 79 -16.85 -18.63 -2.87
CA ARG A 79 -17.66 -19.82 -3.10
C ARG A 79 -17.39 -20.88 -2.04
N MET A 80 -18.45 -21.53 -1.58
CA MET A 80 -18.39 -22.63 -0.64
C MET A 80 -19.16 -23.84 -1.16
N ASN A 81 -18.54 -25.00 -1.06
CA ASN A 81 -19.16 -26.29 -1.29
C ASN A 81 -19.12 -27.08 0.01
N VAL A 82 -20.27 -27.46 0.55
CA VAL A 82 -20.36 -28.18 1.81
C VAL A 82 -21.12 -29.49 1.60
N TYR A 83 -20.58 -30.59 2.12
CA TYR A 83 -21.11 -31.93 1.96
C TYR A 83 -21.67 -32.43 3.29
N PHE A 84 -22.92 -32.89 3.31
CA PHE A 84 -23.60 -33.40 4.50
C PHE A 84 -24.25 -34.76 4.25
N SER A 85 -24.19 -35.67 5.24
CA SER A 85 -24.96 -36.93 5.20
C SER A 85 -26.44 -36.71 5.55
N VAL A 86 -26.69 -35.89 6.56
CA VAL A 86 -28.02 -35.48 7.03
C VAL A 86 -27.90 -33.99 7.32
N PHE A 87 -28.81 -33.19 6.77
CA PHE A 87 -28.73 -31.74 6.84
C PHE A 87 -30.08 -31.17 7.28
N ASN A 88 -30.06 -30.19 8.18
CA ASN A 88 -31.26 -29.52 8.64
C ASN A 88 -31.40 -28.11 8.04
N ASN A 89 -32.63 -27.56 8.06
CA ASN A 89 -32.90 -26.24 7.49
C ASN A 89 -32.21 -25.08 8.25
N GLU A 90 -31.82 -25.30 9.51
CA GLU A 90 -31.17 -24.31 10.36
C GLU A 90 -29.72 -24.10 9.94
N GLU A 91 -28.99 -25.19 9.72
CA GLU A 91 -27.63 -25.19 9.17
C GLU A 91 -27.63 -24.56 7.77
N LEU A 92 -28.68 -24.76 6.96
CA LEU A 92 -28.81 -24.09 5.66
C LEU A 92 -28.93 -22.58 5.81
N ALA A 93 -29.83 -22.12 6.68
CA ALA A 93 -30.04 -20.69 6.93
C ALA A 93 -28.76 -20.05 7.49
N LEU A 94 -28.08 -20.74 8.41
CA LEU A 94 -26.82 -20.32 8.99
C LEU A 94 -25.70 -20.22 7.96
N LEU A 95 -25.50 -21.25 7.13
CA LEU A 95 -24.46 -21.24 6.10
C LEU A 95 -24.74 -20.20 5.02
N ASN A 96 -26.02 -19.95 4.68
CA ASN A 96 -26.39 -18.82 3.84
C ASN A 96 -25.98 -17.47 4.48
N ALA A 97 -26.28 -17.26 5.76
CA ALA A 97 -25.87 -16.04 6.46
C ALA A 97 -24.34 -15.90 6.51
N VAL A 98 -23.62 -16.96 6.89
CA VAL A 98 -22.15 -16.99 6.92
C VAL A 98 -21.55 -16.72 5.54
N SER A 99 -22.14 -17.26 4.47
CA SER A 99 -21.68 -17.05 3.10
C SER A 99 -21.80 -15.57 2.67
N HIS A 100 -22.86 -14.88 3.08
CA HIS A 100 -23.04 -13.46 2.82
C HIS A 100 -22.05 -12.60 3.62
N ILE A 101 -21.82 -12.96 4.89
CA ILE A 101 -20.83 -12.29 5.75
C ILE A 101 -19.42 -12.51 5.19
N ALA A 102 -19.10 -13.72 4.74
CA ALA A 102 -17.82 -14.06 4.13
C ALA A 102 -17.56 -13.24 2.85
N GLU A 103 -18.55 -13.12 1.97
CA GLU A 103 -18.44 -12.26 0.78
C GLU A 103 -18.21 -10.78 1.16
N THR A 104 -18.97 -10.28 2.14
CA THR A 104 -18.81 -8.89 2.61
C THR A 104 -17.41 -8.66 3.20
N HIS A 105 -16.92 -9.60 3.99
CA HIS A 105 -15.59 -9.53 4.58
C HIS A 105 -14.49 -9.61 3.54
N TYR A 106 -14.64 -10.46 2.53
CA TYR A 106 -13.70 -10.53 1.41
C TYR A 106 -13.59 -9.20 0.67
N LYS A 107 -14.72 -8.51 0.43
CA LYS A 107 -14.70 -7.15 -0.14
C LYS A 107 -13.96 -6.15 0.76
N ASN A 108 -14.05 -6.29 2.08
CA ASN A 108 -13.27 -5.47 3.01
C ASN A 108 -11.77 -5.78 2.95
N ILE A 109 -11.39 -7.06 2.78
CA ILE A 109 -9.98 -7.46 2.57
C ILE A 109 -9.43 -6.78 1.31
N LEU A 110 -10.15 -6.88 0.17
CA LEU A 110 -9.72 -6.23 -1.08
C LEU A 110 -9.57 -4.71 -0.90
N LYS A 111 -10.56 -4.06 -0.27
CA LYS A 111 -10.52 -2.62 -0.02
C LYS A 111 -9.35 -2.23 0.89
N TYR A 112 -9.05 -3.06 1.89
CA TYR A 112 -7.90 -2.85 2.76
C TYR A 112 -6.58 -2.95 1.99
N GLN A 113 -6.46 -3.94 1.08
CA GLN A 113 -5.31 -4.10 0.21
C GLN A 113 -5.14 -2.90 -0.72
N GLU A 114 -6.20 -2.45 -1.39
CA GLU A 114 -6.18 -1.24 -2.23
C GLU A 114 -5.75 0.01 -1.44
N MET A 115 -6.34 0.22 -0.25
CA MET A 115 -5.97 1.34 0.62
C MET A 115 -4.52 1.23 1.09
N SER A 116 -4.03 0.03 1.35
CA SER A 116 -2.64 -0.22 1.72
C SER A 116 -1.71 0.14 0.56
N GLU A 117 -2.01 -0.30 -0.66
CA GLU A 117 -1.22 0.04 -1.86
C GLU A 117 -1.22 1.55 -2.15
N MET A 118 -2.37 2.22 -2.01
CA MET A 118 -2.46 3.68 -2.10
C MET A 118 -1.69 4.39 -0.99
N ALA A 119 -1.49 3.75 0.16
CA ALA A 119 -0.64 4.27 1.23
C ALA A 119 0.85 4.02 0.99
N LEU A 120 1.21 2.98 0.21
CA LEU A 120 2.60 2.65 -0.12
C LEU A 120 3.21 3.68 -1.07
N TYR A 121 2.48 4.07 -2.12
CA TYR A 121 3.01 4.93 -3.18
C TYR A 121 2.26 6.28 -3.25
N ASP A 122 2.99 7.33 -3.59
CA ASP A 122 2.42 8.61 -3.96
C ASP A 122 1.73 8.49 -5.32
N SER A 123 0.43 8.78 -5.37
CA SER A 123 -0.42 8.58 -6.55
C SER A 123 -0.03 9.42 -7.76
N LEU A 124 0.63 10.58 -7.54
CA LEU A 124 1.08 11.43 -8.63
C LEU A 124 2.38 10.91 -9.26
N THR A 125 3.35 10.53 -8.44
CA THR A 125 4.73 10.28 -8.88
C THR A 125 5.11 8.81 -8.98
N GLY A 126 4.37 7.92 -8.32
CA GLY A 126 4.73 6.51 -8.17
C GLY A 126 5.93 6.26 -7.24
N ALA A 127 6.46 7.31 -6.60
CA ALA A 127 7.45 7.20 -5.52
C ALA A 127 6.81 6.58 -4.28
N TYR A 128 7.61 6.09 -3.32
CA TYR A 128 7.07 5.78 -2.00
C TYR A 128 6.45 7.02 -1.36
N SER A 129 5.29 6.86 -0.73
CA SER A 129 4.70 7.91 0.08
C SER A 129 5.64 8.26 1.24
N ARG A 130 5.54 9.48 1.77
CA ARG A 130 6.38 9.94 2.89
C ARG A 130 6.38 8.94 4.06
N THR A 131 5.21 8.51 4.51
CA THR A 131 5.06 7.65 5.70
C THR A 131 5.75 6.30 5.51
N VAL A 132 5.50 5.65 4.37
CA VAL A 132 6.05 4.32 4.09
C VAL A 132 7.53 4.41 3.75
N GLY A 133 7.90 5.38 2.92
CA GLY A 133 9.28 5.62 2.52
C GLY A 133 10.21 5.85 3.70
N LEU A 134 9.82 6.67 4.68
CA LEU A 134 10.64 6.91 5.87
C LEU A 134 10.86 5.65 6.72
N LYS A 135 9.83 4.79 6.85
CA LYS A 135 9.95 3.53 7.59
C LYS A 135 10.88 2.53 6.89
N LEU A 136 10.78 2.44 5.56
CA LEU A 136 11.70 1.62 4.75
C LEU A 136 13.13 2.17 4.81
N LEU A 137 13.27 3.48 4.76
CA LEU A 137 14.56 4.17 4.83
C LEU A 137 15.28 3.92 6.16
N GLU A 138 14.56 3.95 7.28
CA GLU A 138 15.09 3.62 8.61
C GLU A 138 15.69 2.21 8.63
N SER A 139 14.94 1.23 8.12
CA SER A 139 15.41 -0.16 8.03
C SER A 139 16.65 -0.31 7.14
N ALA A 140 16.68 0.40 6.00
CA ALA A 140 17.81 0.36 5.08
C ALA A 140 19.07 1.01 5.66
N VAL A 141 18.93 2.14 6.36
CA VAL A 141 20.02 2.82 7.06
C VAL A 141 20.64 1.91 8.11
N GLU A 142 19.84 1.28 8.97
CA GLU A 142 20.36 0.33 9.97
C GLU A 142 21.06 -0.87 9.33
N SER A 143 20.54 -1.37 8.20
CA SER A 143 21.23 -2.43 7.45
C SER A 143 22.57 -1.97 6.86
N VAL A 144 22.64 -0.74 6.34
CA VAL A 144 23.89 -0.13 5.83
C VAL A 144 24.92 -0.03 6.95
N LYS A 145 24.53 0.54 8.10
CA LYS A 145 25.42 0.67 9.26
C LYS A 145 25.98 -0.66 9.73
N ARG A 146 25.14 -1.70 9.77
CA ARG A 146 25.54 -3.06 10.17
C ARG A 146 26.50 -3.73 9.17
N THR A 147 26.34 -3.45 7.88
CA THR A 147 27.12 -4.10 6.81
C THR A 147 28.36 -3.30 6.40
N GLY A 148 28.44 -2.02 6.75
CA GLY A 148 29.54 -1.13 6.38
C GLY A 148 29.60 -0.80 4.89
N ARG A 149 28.53 -1.07 4.12
CA ARG A 149 28.47 -0.77 2.68
C ARG A 149 28.32 0.74 2.44
N GLY A 150 28.87 1.24 1.34
CA GLY A 150 28.70 2.64 0.94
C GLY A 150 27.27 2.95 0.48
N ALA A 151 26.59 3.85 1.16
CA ALA A 151 25.27 4.34 0.77
C ALA A 151 25.05 5.79 1.20
N PHE A 152 24.14 6.48 0.51
CA PHE A 152 23.90 7.90 0.66
C PHE A 152 22.40 8.22 0.71
N ILE A 153 22.08 9.30 1.41
CA ILE A 153 20.79 9.98 1.32
C ILE A 153 20.99 11.26 0.50
N ILE A 154 20.08 11.48 -0.45
CA ILE A 154 20.02 12.72 -1.23
C ILE A 154 18.66 13.36 -0.98
N PHE A 155 18.66 14.57 -0.45
CA PHE A 155 17.47 15.40 -0.33
C PHE A 155 17.40 16.35 -1.52
N ILE A 156 16.30 16.34 -2.24
CA ILE A 156 16.09 17.04 -3.51
C ILE A 156 14.89 17.97 -3.39
N ASP A 157 15.00 19.14 -4.00
CA ASP A 157 13.91 20.09 -4.19
C ASP A 157 13.88 20.53 -5.66
N ILE A 158 12.70 20.45 -6.29
CA ILE A 158 12.51 20.88 -7.69
C ILE A 158 12.49 22.40 -7.78
N ASP A 159 13.43 22.97 -8.54
CA ASP A 159 13.56 24.41 -8.64
C ASP A 159 12.38 25.04 -9.38
N ASN A 160 11.92 26.19 -8.89
CA ASN A 160 10.89 27.03 -9.51
C ASN A 160 9.50 26.38 -9.69
N LEU A 161 9.20 25.24 -9.04
CA LEU A 161 7.90 24.59 -9.20
C LEU A 161 6.73 25.54 -8.85
N LYS A 162 6.87 26.33 -7.78
CA LYS A 162 5.88 27.35 -7.43
C LYS A 162 5.64 28.37 -8.55
N LYS A 163 6.71 28.88 -9.19
CA LYS A 163 6.59 29.83 -10.30
C LYS A 163 5.85 29.19 -11.49
N ILE A 164 6.16 27.93 -11.79
CA ILE A 164 5.47 27.18 -12.85
C ILE A 164 3.99 27.02 -12.53
N ASN A 165 3.64 26.69 -11.27
CA ASN A 165 2.25 26.59 -10.84
C ASN A 165 1.52 27.93 -10.97
N ASP A 166 2.16 29.03 -10.58
CA ASP A 166 1.57 30.37 -10.62
C ASP A 166 1.35 30.85 -12.08
N GLU A 167 2.23 30.45 -13.01
CA GLU A 167 2.20 30.89 -14.42
C GLU A 167 1.38 29.98 -15.34
N TYR A 168 1.42 28.66 -15.12
CA TYR A 168 0.83 27.64 -16.01
C TYR A 168 -0.22 26.75 -15.33
N GLY A 169 -0.49 26.98 -14.04
CA GLY A 169 -1.44 26.21 -13.24
C GLY A 169 -0.87 24.90 -12.68
N HIS A 170 -1.55 24.38 -11.66
CA HIS A 170 -1.11 23.18 -10.91
C HIS A 170 -0.96 21.93 -11.77
N LEU A 171 -1.82 21.75 -12.80
CA LEU A 171 -1.71 20.59 -13.71
C LEU A 171 -0.34 20.53 -14.41
N LYS A 172 0.26 21.70 -14.69
CA LYS A 172 1.59 21.76 -15.30
C LYS A 172 2.69 21.42 -14.30
N GLY A 173 2.58 21.88 -13.05
CA GLY A 173 3.51 21.46 -11.99
C GLY A 173 3.43 19.98 -11.68
N ASP A 174 2.22 19.41 -11.69
CA ASP A 174 2.00 17.98 -11.51
C ASP A 174 2.64 17.15 -12.63
N GLU A 175 2.58 17.64 -13.88
CA GLU A 175 3.29 17.04 -15.01
C GLU A 175 4.81 17.07 -14.79
N MET A 176 5.36 18.19 -14.31
CA MET A 176 6.79 18.32 -14.02
C MET A 176 7.24 17.35 -12.92
N LEU A 177 6.46 17.23 -11.84
CA LEU A 177 6.71 16.26 -10.76
C LEU A 177 6.71 14.83 -11.29
N ARG A 178 5.74 14.47 -12.15
CA ARG A 178 5.66 13.17 -12.81
C ARG A 178 6.90 12.88 -13.66
N LEU A 179 7.29 13.83 -14.52
CA LEU A 179 8.45 13.66 -15.39
C LEU A 179 9.75 13.52 -14.58
N PHE A 180 9.91 14.31 -13.52
CA PHE A 180 11.06 14.22 -12.65
C PHE A 180 11.14 12.86 -11.95
N ALA A 181 10.04 12.40 -11.34
CA ALA A 181 9.98 11.09 -10.69
C ALA A 181 10.27 9.94 -11.66
N GLN A 182 9.74 10.00 -12.88
CA GLN A 182 10.02 9.01 -13.93
C GLN A 182 11.52 8.99 -14.30
N ALA A 183 12.18 10.14 -14.40
CA ALA A 183 13.61 10.21 -14.64
C ALA A 183 14.42 9.59 -13.50
N CYS A 184 14.02 9.81 -12.24
CA CYS A 184 14.58 9.15 -11.07
C CYS A 184 14.42 7.63 -11.16
N ILE A 185 13.20 7.13 -11.31
CA ILE A 185 12.90 5.69 -11.37
C ILE A 185 13.70 4.99 -12.49
N LYS A 186 13.78 5.59 -13.68
CA LYS A 186 14.57 5.05 -14.81
C LYS A 186 16.07 5.06 -14.55
N SER A 187 16.56 5.95 -13.70
CA SER A 187 17.99 6.04 -13.36
C SER A 187 18.37 5.09 -12.21
N MET A 188 17.42 4.74 -11.35
CA MET A 188 17.66 3.98 -10.13
C MET A 188 17.85 2.48 -10.36
N ARG A 189 18.60 1.85 -9.45
CA ARG A 189 18.69 0.39 -9.32
C ARG A 189 17.57 -0.11 -8.39
N LYS A 190 17.35 -1.43 -8.38
CA LYS A 190 16.34 -2.06 -7.50
C LYS A 190 16.59 -1.85 -5.99
N THR A 191 17.85 -1.58 -5.61
CA THR A 191 18.27 -1.34 -4.22
C THR A 191 18.10 0.11 -3.78
N ASP A 192 17.90 1.03 -4.73
CA ASP A 192 17.69 2.44 -4.45
C ASP A 192 16.21 2.68 -4.08
N MET A 193 15.92 3.75 -3.33
CA MET A 193 14.54 4.13 -2.99
C MET A 193 14.26 5.58 -3.35
N LEU A 194 13.06 5.83 -3.89
CA LEU A 194 12.53 7.14 -4.23
C LEU A 194 11.34 7.42 -3.33
N ILE A 195 11.40 8.50 -2.58
CA ILE A 195 10.38 8.88 -1.61
C ILE A 195 9.93 10.30 -1.94
N ARG A 196 8.62 10.52 -2.07
CA ARG A 196 8.08 11.87 -2.12
C ARG A 196 7.87 12.37 -0.69
N TYR A 197 8.73 13.28 -0.25
CA TYR A 197 8.73 13.77 1.13
C TYR A 197 7.72 14.92 1.34
N GLY A 198 7.58 15.77 0.34
CA GLY A 198 6.72 16.96 0.34
C GLY A 198 6.22 17.30 -1.06
N GLY A 199 5.66 18.51 -1.23
CA GLY A 199 5.07 18.95 -2.50
C GLY A 199 6.03 18.79 -3.68
N ASP A 200 7.19 19.45 -3.59
CA ASP A 200 8.33 19.43 -4.52
C ASP A 200 9.59 18.79 -3.94
N GLU A 201 9.49 18.24 -2.72
CA GLU A 201 10.60 17.65 -1.96
C GLU A 201 10.65 16.14 -2.15
N ILE A 202 11.83 15.63 -2.51
CA ILE A 202 12.08 14.23 -2.81
C ILE A 202 13.30 13.76 -2.01
N ILE A 203 13.23 12.54 -1.50
CA ILE A 203 14.38 11.85 -0.91
C ILE A 203 14.75 10.66 -1.77
N LEU A 204 16.05 10.53 -2.07
CA LEU A 204 16.64 9.33 -2.64
C LEU A 204 17.51 8.64 -1.59
N PHE A 205 17.34 7.34 -1.46
CA PHE A 205 18.35 6.46 -0.88
C PHE A 205 19.11 5.78 -2.01
N VAL A 206 20.45 5.85 -1.96
CA VAL A 206 21.31 5.32 -3.01
C VAL A 206 22.29 4.33 -2.38
N ASP A 207 22.17 3.07 -2.78
CA ASP A 207 22.99 1.97 -2.27
C ASP A 207 24.21 1.77 -3.19
N SER A 208 25.11 2.76 -3.15
CA SER A 208 26.29 2.87 -4.02
C SER A 208 27.34 3.77 -3.38
N GLU A 209 28.61 3.51 -3.66
CA GLU A 209 29.74 4.40 -3.28
C GLU A 209 29.79 5.69 -4.12
N ASN A 210 29.12 5.72 -5.28
CA ASN A 210 29.17 6.84 -6.23
C ASN A 210 27.75 7.36 -6.58
N PRO A 211 27.09 8.07 -5.66
CA PRO A 211 25.74 8.60 -5.86
C PRO A 211 25.66 9.69 -6.95
N GLU A 212 26.76 10.33 -7.29
CA GLU A 212 26.88 11.37 -8.33
C GLU A 212 26.54 10.81 -9.72
N ILE A 213 26.86 9.55 -9.98
CA ILE A 213 26.50 8.86 -11.23
C ILE A 213 24.98 8.75 -11.39
N LEU A 214 24.24 8.56 -10.28
CA LEU A 214 22.79 8.58 -10.32
C LEU A 214 22.28 10.00 -10.64
N LEU A 215 22.83 11.02 -9.98
CA LEU A 215 22.46 12.41 -10.21
C LEU A 215 22.71 12.86 -11.65
N GLU A 216 23.83 12.46 -12.24
CA GLU A 216 24.14 12.76 -13.65
C GLU A 216 23.14 12.10 -14.60
N ARG A 217 22.77 10.84 -14.35
CA ARG A 217 21.72 10.16 -15.14
C ARG A 217 20.38 10.85 -15.03
N ILE A 218 19.98 11.28 -13.84
CA ILE A 218 18.74 12.05 -13.62
C ILE A 218 18.79 13.36 -14.41
N LYS A 219 19.90 14.11 -14.34
CA LYS A 219 20.09 15.36 -15.11
C LYS A 219 20.04 15.14 -16.61
N ASN A 220 20.58 14.05 -17.12
CA ASN A 220 20.57 13.75 -18.56
C ASN A 220 19.18 13.31 -19.06
N LEU A 221 18.37 12.68 -18.21
CA LEU A 221 17.02 12.25 -18.56
C LEU A 221 15.94 13.32 -18.30
N SER A 222 16.27 14.36 -17.54
CA SER A 222 15.32 15.39 -17.12
C SER A 222 15.86 16.78 -17.41
N ALA A 223 15.14 17.57 -18.20
CA ALA A 223 15.42 18.99 -18.40
C ALA A 223 15.01 19.86 -17.18
N ILE A 224 14.57 19.24 -16.09
CA ILE A 224 14.07 19.91 -14.89
C ILE A 224 15.24 20.27 -13.98
N SER A 225 15.35 21.55 -13.62
CA SER A 225 16.33 22.04 -12.64
C SER A 225 15.93 21.61 -11.23
N PHE A 226 16.89 21.14 -10.45
CA PHE A 226 16.67 20.76 -9.05
C PHE A 226 17.90 21.06 -8.20
N SER A 227 17.64 21.45 -6.96
CA SER A 227 18.64 21.63 -5.92
C SER A 227 18.72 20.38 -5.06
N TYR A 228 19.92 20.00 -4.59
CA TYR A 228 20.08 18.80 -3.78
C TYR A 228 21.17 18.93 -2.72
N GLY A 229 21.01 18.15 -1.66
CA GLY A 229 21.99 17.95 -0.60
C GLY A 229 22.23 16.46 -0.40
N ILE A 230 23.50 16.07 -0.44
CA ILE A 230 23.92 14.68 -0.35
C ILE A 230 24.66 14.41 0.95
N VAL A 231 24.37 13.29 1.61
CA VAL A 231 24.99 12.90 2.88
C VAL A 231 25.29 11.40 2.87
N PRO A 232 26.53 10.96 3.17
CA PRO A 232 26.85 9.55 3.36
C PRO A 232 26.17 9.03 4.63
N ILE A 233 25.82 7.74 4.63
CA ILE A 233 25.28 7.08 5.82
C ILE A 233 26.44 6.54 6.65
N GLU A 234 26.64 7.11 7.83
CA GLU A 234 27.68 6.71 8.77
C GLU A 234 27.09 6.01 10.01
N SER A 235 27.89 5.17 10.69
CA SER A 235 27.43 4.32 11.80
C SER A 235 26.88 5.08 13.00
N GLU A 236 27.39 6.28 13.26
CA GLU A 236 27.08 7.04 14.48
C GLU A 236 25.86 7.97 14.35
N GLN A 237 25.29 8.13 13.16
CA GLN A 237 24.24 9.12 12.89
C GLN A 237 22.85 8.48 12.87
N SER A 238 21.87 9.08 13.53
CA SER A 238 20.46 8.72 13.36
C SER A 238 19.93 9.11 11.98
N LEU A 239 18.87 8.44 11.50
CA LEU A 239 18.21 8.83 10.24
C LEU A 239 17.78 10.31 10.26
N PHE A 240 17.27 10.78 11.40
CA PHE A 240 16.87 12.17 11.57
C PHE A 240 18.03 13.16 11.35
N GLU A 241 19.20 12.88 11.91
CA GLU A 241 20.39 13.73 11.73
C GLU A 241 20.87 13.74 10.28
N ILE A 242 20.87 12.58 9.62
CA ILE A 242 21.25 12.45 8.21
C ILE A 242 20.30 13.28 7.33
N LEU A 243 18.98 13.13 7.53
CA LEU A 243 17.97 13.88 6.79
C LEU A 243 18.07 15.38 7.03
N LYS A 244 18.26 15.81 8.28
CA LYS A 244 18.44 17.22 8.63
C LYS A 244 19.66 17.81 7.94
N LEU A 245 20.79 17.10 7.96
CA LEU A 245 22.01 17.56 7.29
C LEU A 245 21.84 17.60 5.77
N ALA A 246 21.10 16.65 5.19
CA ALA A 246 20.83 16.62 3.75
C ALA A 246 19.94 17.79 3.32
N ASP A 247 18.89 18.10 4.09
CA ASP A 247 18.04 19.28 3.89
C ASP A 247 18.84 20.59 4.01
N GLU A 248 19.67 20.73 5.05
CA GLU A 248 20.53 21.91 5.21
C GLU A 248 21.50 22.11 4.02
N ARG A 249 22.08 21.03 3.49
CA ARG A 249 22.94 21.06 2.30
C ARG A 249 22.15 21.45 1.05
N MET A 250 20.96 20.89 0.87
CA MET A 250 20.05 21.21 -0.23
C MET A 250 19.67 22.70 -0.21
N TYR A 251 19.27 23.20 0.96
CA TYR A 251 18.86 24.59 1.12
C TYR A 251 20.00 25.58 0.82
N LYS A 252 21.23 25.25 1.23
CA LYS A 252 22.43 26.03 0.89
C LYS A 252 22.68 26.05 -0.62
N ALA A 253 22.53 24.91 -1.31
CA ALA A 253 22.63 24.82 -2.76
C ALA A 253 21.58 25.70 -3.45
N LYS A 254 20.30 25.59 -3.02
CA LYS A 254 19.17 26.36 -3.56
C LYS A 254 19.37 27.87 -3.43
N LYS A 255 19.90 28.34 -2.31
CA LYS A 255 20.23 29.77 -2.10
C LYS A 255 21.33 30.25 -3.04
N LYS A 256 22.39 29.46 -3.22
CA LYS A 256 23.50 29.81 -4.11
C LYS A 256 23.03 29.93 -5.55
N GLU A 257 22.22 28.99 -6.02
CA GLU A 257 21.62 28.97 -7.36
C GLU A 257 20.78 30.24 -7.61
N LYS A 258 19.93 30.63 -6.65
CA LYS A 258 19.11 31.85 -6.73
C LYS A 258 19.95 33.12 -6.81
N ASN A 259 21.03 33.20 -6.04
CA ASN A 259 21.93 34.36 -6.05
C ASN A 259 22.70 34.48 -7.38
N ILE A 260 23.14 33.37 -7.96
CA ILE A 260 23.83 33.39 -9.26
C ILE A 260 22.87 33.90 -10.35
N ARG A 261 21.61 33.43 -10.35
CA ARG A 261 20.60 33.84 -11.32
C ARG A 261 20.20 35.32 -11.18
N SER A 262 20.08 35.84 -9.96
CA SER A 262 19.74 37.25 -9.73
C SER A 262 20.86 38.18 -10.20
N VAL A 263 22.13 37.81 -9.97
CA VAL A 263 23.29 38.57 -10.48
C VAL A 263 23.33 38.54 -12.00
N ALA A 264 23.16 37.38 -12.63
CA ALA A 264 23.17 37.25 -14.09
C ALA A 264 22.04 38.07 -14.76
N SER A 265 20.81 38.03 -14.22
CA SER A 265 19.71 38.87 -14.72
C SER A 265 19.99 40.37 -14.59
N ASN A 266 20.62 40.80 -13.49
CA ASN A 266 20.99 42.21 -13.32
C ASN A 266 22.09 42.65 -14.28
N THR A 267 23.08 41.78 -14.56
CA THR A 267 24.13 42.07 -15.56
C THR A 267 23.57 42.17 -16.97
N LEU A 268 22.59 41.33 -17.34
CA LEU A 268 21.91 41.39 -18.64
C LEU A 268 20.98 42.59 -18.83
N MET A 269 20.48 43.22 -17.74
CA MET A 269 19.72 44.48 -17.83
C MET A 269 20.60 45.73 -17.90
N LEU A 270 21.90 45.61 -17.62
CA LEU A 270 22.86 46.71 -17.59
C LEU A 270 23.69 46.83 -18.88
N ILE A 271 23.39 46.01 -19.89
CA ILE A 271 24.02 45.99 -21.23
C ILE A 271 22.94 46.36 -22.25
#